data_AF-A0A3D5VUZ8-F1
#
_entry.id   AF-A0A3D5VUZ8-F1
#
_cell.length_a   1.000
_cell.length_b   1.000
_cell.length_c   1.000
_cell.angle_alpha   90.00
_cell.angle_beta   90.00
_cell.angle_gamma   90.00
#
_symmetry.space_group_name_H-M   'P 1'
#
loop_
_entity.id
_entity.type
_entity.pdbx_description
1 polymer ?
#
loop_
_entity_poly.entity_id
_entity_poly.type
_entity_poly.pdbx_seq_one_letter_code
_entity_poly.pdbx_strand_id
1 'polypeptide(L)'
;MPCVGGGTGIAPVLSIVRGAIAEGMNNPIHLYFGVRSQQDVYDTDRLRQLAKDHSNICINILVATGQAGEMQRTGLMTDALNLLVAHLGVSPEHVYADAFYPSGI
;
A
#
# COMPACT_ATOMS: atom_id res chain seq x y z
N MET A 1 1.91 -10.77 3.64
CA MET A 1 3.00 -9.91 3.17
C MET A 1 2.53 -8.46 3.17
N PRO A 2 2.97 -7.62 4.12
CA PRO A 2 2.72 -6.19 4.09
C PRO A 2 3.67 -5.49 3.10
N CYS A 3 3.08 -4.72 2.18
CA CYS A 3 3.78 -3.97 1.14
C CYS A 3 3.36 -2.50 1.21
N VAL A 4 4.31 -1.57 1.23
CA VAL A 4 4.07 -0.16 1.53
C VAL A 4 4.70 0.71 0.46
N GLY A 5 3.88 1.49 -0.25
CA GLY A 5 4.32 2.46 -1.25
C GLY A 5 3.90 3.88 -0.87
N GLY A 6 4.80 4.85 -0.95
CA GLY A 6 4.50 6.27 -0.72
C GLY A 6 4.68 7.11 -1.99
N GLY A 7 3.66 7.88 -2.39
CA GLY A 7 3.72 8.68 -3.62
C GLY A 7 4.14 7.81 -4.83
N THR A 8 5.20 8.21 -5.54
CA THR A 8 5.74 7.42 -6.67
C THR A 8 6.37 6.08 -6.27
N GLY A 9 6.72 5.88 -4.99
CA GLY A 9 7.26 4.64 -4.45
C GLY A 9 6.29 3.44 -4.52
N ILE A 10 5.02 3.67 -4.88
CA ILE A 10 4.10 2.58 -5.18
C ILE A 10 4.48 1.81 -6.46
N ALA A 11 5.15 2.45 -7.42
CA ALA A 11 5.52 1.80 -8.68
C ALA A 11 6.46 0.58 -8.49
N PRO A 12 7.60 0.68 -7.77
CA PRO A 12 8.44 -0.49 -7.49
C PRO A 12 7.75 -1.53 -6.61
N VAL A 13 6.94 -1.11 -5.63
CA VAL A 13 6.12 -2.03 -4.81
C VAL A 13 5.18 -2.87 -5.68
N LEU A 14 4.50 -2.24 -6.64
CA LEU A 14 3.67 -2.94 -7.61
C LEU A 14 4.49 -3.88 -8.50
N SER A 15 5.74 -3.55 -8.80
CA SER A 15 6.63 -4.46 -9.54
C SER A 15 6.92 -5.73 -8.74
N ILE A 16 7.23 -5.61 -7.44
CA ILE A 16 7.47 -6.75 -6.54
C ILE A 16 6.20 -7.60 -6.42
N VAL A 17 5.05 -6.97 -6.19
CA VAL A 17 3.76 -7.68 -6.06
C VAL A 17 3.41 -8.44 -7.34
N ARG A 18 3.58 -7.82 -8.52
CA ARG A 18 3.37 -8.51 -9.80
C ARG A 18 4.31 -9.69 -10.00
N GLY A 19 5.59 -9.55 -9.63
CA GLY A 19 6.54 -10.65 -9.66
C GLY A 19 6.09 -11.81 -8.76
N ALA A 20 5.72 -11.52 -7.51
CA ALA A 20 5.23 -12.52 -6.56
C ALA A 20 4.00 -13.28 -7.09
N ILE A 21 3.05 -12.57 -7.69
CA ILE A 21 1.87 -13.19 -8.33
C ILE A 21 2.27 -14.07 -9.50
N ALA A 22 3.17 -13.60 -10.37
CA ALA A 22 3.62 -14.36 -11.54
C ALA A 22 4.33 -15.66 -11.16
N GLU A 23 5.03 -15.66 -10.02
CA GLU A 23 5.66 -16.85 -9.41
C GLU A 23 4.65 -17.76 -8.67
N GLY A 24 3.34 -17.44 -8.69
CA GLY A 24 2.29 -18.25 -8.08
C GLY A 24 2.12 -18.08 -6.56
N MET A 25 2.63 -16.99 -6.00
CA MET A 25 2.47 -16.72 -4.56
C MET A 25 1.00 -16.46 -4.20
N ASN A 26 0.45 -17.34 -3.36
CA ASN A 26 -0.94 -17.25 -2.89
C ASN A 26 -1.07 -16.65 -1.47
N ASN A 27 0.04 -16.25 -0.85
CA ASN A 27 0.02 -15.59 0.44
C ASN A 27 -0.81 -14.29 0.37
N PRO A 28 -1.54 -13.92 1.43
CA PRO A 28 -2.21 -12.63 1.49
C PRO A 28 -1.22 -11.48 1.35
N ILE A 29 -1.46 -10.59 0.39
CA ILE A 29 -0.69 -9.37 0.15
C ILE A 29 -1.53 -8.18 0.62
N HIS A 30 -1.02 -7.45 1.61
CA HIS A 30 -1.64 -6.22 2.08
C HIS A 30 -0.83 -5.05 1.53
N LEU A 31 -1.30 -4.47 0.45
CA LEU A 31 -0.67 -3.32 -0.20
C LEU A 31 -1.26 -2.04 0.38
N TYR A 32 -0.38 -1.17 0.86
CA TYR A 32 -0.73 0.15 1.32
C TYR A 32 -0.13 1.17 0.37
N PHE A 33 -0.93 2.12 -0.07
CA PHE A 33 -0.52 3.24 -0.91
C PHE A 33 -0.80 4.55 -0.19
N GLY A 34 0.24 5.16 0.36
CA GLY A 34 0.16 6.42 1.10
C GLY A 34 0.47 7.60 0.21
N VAL A 35 -0.38 8.62 0.25
CA VAL A 35 -0.17 9.90 -0.45
C VAL A 35 -0.44 11.08 0.48
N ARG A 36 0.04 12.27 0.10
CA ARG A 36 -0.19 13.48 0.89
C ARG A 36 -1.63 13.96 0.77
N SER A 37 -2.15 14.06 -0.46
CA SER A 37 -3.50 14.57 -0.74
C SER A 37 -4.19 13.75 -1.84
N GLN A 38 -5.52 13.89 -1.97
CA GLN A 38 -6.33 13.14 -2.93
C GLN A 38 -5.82 13.25 -4.38
N GLN A 39 -5.32 14.43 -4.76
CA GLN A 39 -4.82 14.70 -6.11
C GLN A 39 -3.50 13.97 -6.43
N ASP A 40 -2.80 13.50 -5.39
CA ASP A 40 -1.55 12.74 -5.54
C ASP A 40 -1.82 11.24 -5.77
N VAL A 41 -3.07 10.80 -5.64
CA VAL A 41 -3.46 9.42 -5.95
C VAL A 41 -3.51 9.24 -7.46
N TYR A 42 -2.76 8.26 -7.95
CA TYR A 42 -2.75 7.88 -9.36
C TYR A 42 -2.91 6.37 -9.53
N ASP A 43 -3.07 5.92 -10.77
CA ASP A 43 -3.24 4.49 -11.14
C ASP A 43 -4.37 3.76 -10.40
N THR A 44 -5.40 4.49 -9.94
CA THR A 44 -6.51 3.92 -9.16
C THR A 44 -7.26 2.82 -9.90
N ASP A 45 -7.49 2.97 -11.20
CA ASP A 45 -8.17 1.96 -12.00
C ASP A 45 -7.34 0.67 -12.11
N ARG A 46 -6.03 0.81 -12.27
CA ARG A 46 -5.11 -0.33 -12.31
C ARG A 46 -5.05 -1.04 -10.96
N LEU A 47 -5.01 -0.29 -9.87
CA LEU A 47 -5.06 -0.85 -8.51
C LEU A 47 -6.39 -1.59 -8.27
N ARG A 48 -7.52 -0.99 -8.67
CA ARG A 48 -8.84 -1.63 -8.58
C ARG A 48 -8.89 -2.92 -9.38
N GLN A 49 -8.35 -2.94 -10.59
CA GLN A 49 -8.30 -4.14 -11.42
C GLN A 49 -7.43 -5.21 -10.77
N LEU A 50 -6.26 -4.85 -10.25
CA LEU A 50 -5.37 -5.78 -9.55
C LEU A 50 -6.05 -6.47 -8.35
N ALA A 51 -6.79 -5.71 -7.54
CA ALA A 51 -7.54 -6.27 -6.41
C ALA A 51 -8.74 -7.14 -6.84
N LYS A 52 -9.30 -6.90 -8.03
CA LYS A 52 -10.38 -7.74 -8.59
C LYS A 52 -9.83 -9.05 -9.16
N ASP A 53 -8.69 -8.99 -9.84
CA ASP A 53 -8.08 -10.15 -10.50
C ASP A 53 -7.45 -11.13 -9.51
N HIS A 54 -7.05 -10.63 -8.33
CA HIS A 54 -6.33 -11.43 -7.34
C HIS A 54 -6.95 -11.27 -5.94
N SER A 55 -7.74 -12.27 -5.52
CA SER A 55 -8.44 -12.27 -4.23
C SER A 55 -7.51 -12.32 -3.01
N ASN A 56 -6.24 -12.71 -3.19
CA ASN A 56 -5.23 -12.66 -2.15
C ASN A 56 -4.62 -11.26 -1.95
N ILE A 57 -5.06 -10.24 -2.70
CA ILE A 57 -4.54 -8.87 -2.59
C ILE A 57 -5.57 -7.95 -1.96
N CYS A 58 -5.17 -7.26 -0.90
CA CYS A 58 -5.93 -6.22 -0.23
C CYS A 58 -5.21 -4.87 -0.41
N ILE A 59 -5.86 -3.91 -1.06
CA ILE A 59 -5.28 -2.58 -1.34
C ILE A 59 -5.91 -1.54 -0.42
N ASN A 60 -5.08 -0.81 0.32
CA ASN A 60 -5.46 0.27 1.22
C ASN A 60 -4.81 1.58 0.74
N ILE A 61 -5.60 2.51 0.23
CA ILE A 61 -5.10 3.84 -0.18
C ILE A 61 -5.31 4.82 0.98
N LEU A 62 -4.24 5.46 1.43
CA LEU A 62 -4.27 6.41 2.53
C LEU A 62 -3.89 7.81 2.06
N VAL A 63 -4.67 8.78 2.49
CA VAL A 63 -4.43 10.21 2.25
C VAL A 63 -4.13 10.88 3.59
N ALA A 64 -2.95 11.49 3.69
CA ALA A 64 -2.52 12.13 4.95
C ALA A 64 -3.31 13.41 5.26
N THR A 65 -3.68 14.19 4.24
CA THR A 65 -4.33 15.49 4.38
C THR A 65 -5.50 15.67 3.41
N GLY A 66 -6.57 16.29 3.89
CA GLY A 66 -7.78 16.54 3.11
C GLY A 66 -8.80 15.40 3.21
N GLN A 67 -9.73 15.37 2.26
CA GLN A 67 -10.86 14.45 2.27
C GLN A 67 -10.54 13.22 1.42
N ALA A 68 -10.77 12.03 1.97
CA ALA A 68 -10.59 10.78 1.25
C ALA A 68 -11.73 10.54 0.26
N GLY A 69 -11.39 10.06 -0.94
CA GLY A 69 -12.35 9.57 -1.91
C GLY A 69 -12.96 8.21 -1.53
N GLU A 70 -13.88 7.71 -2.37
CA GLU A 70 -14.70 6.51 -2.13
C GLU A 70 -13.92 5.23 -1.77
N MET A 71 -12.67 5.10 -2.25
CA MET A 71 -11.82 3.91 -2.03
C MET A 71 -10.60 4.20 -1.14
N GLN A 72 -10.66 5.28 -0.37
CA GLN A 72 -9.50 5.81 0.34
C GLN A 72 -9.83 6.06 1.81
N ARG A 73 -8.80 6.12 2.63
CA ARG A 73 -8.90 6.41 4.06
C ARG A 73 -8.03 7.60 4.40
N THR A 74 -8.47 8.41 5.35
CA THR A 74 -7.61 9.47 5.92
C THR A 74 -6.67 8.87 6.96
N GLY A 75 -5.41 9.30 6.98
CA GLY A 75 -4.45 8.91 8.01
C GLY A 75 -3.02 8.81 7.52
N LEU A 76 -2.08 8.72 8.47
CA LEU A 76 -0.67 8.50 8.16
C LEU A 76 -0.42 7.02 7.86
N MET A 77 0.38 6.78 6.83
CA MET A 77 0.80 5.44 6.43
C MET A 77 1.52 4.68 7.55
N THR A 78 2.37 5.38 8.30
CA THR A 78 3.14 4.82 9.40
C THR A 78 2.23 4.25 10.48
N ASP A 79 1.15 4.94 10.80
CA ASP A 79 0.20 4.50 11.82
C ASP A 79 -0.58 3.26 11.35
N ALA A 80 -1.04 3.30 10.10
CA ALA A 80 -1.76 2.19 9.49
C ALA A 80 -0.88 0.92 9.38
N LEU A 81 0.39 1.10 9.05
CA LEU A 81 1.37 0.02 9.00
C LEU A 81 1.65 -0.55 10.39
N ASN A 82 1.90 0.30 11.39
CA ASN A 82 2.14 -0.14 12.77
C ASN A 82 0.97 -0.96 13.30
N LEU A 83 -0.27 -0.53 13.05
CA LEU A 83 -1.47 -1.26 13.42
C LEU A 83 -1.55 -2.62 12.72
N LEU A 84 -1.23 -2.68 11.42
CA LEU A 84 -1.27 -3.93 10.68
C LEU A 84 -0.22 -4.92 11.17
N VAL A 85 1.02 -4.47 11.32
CA VAL A 85 2.16 -5.30 11.76
C VAL A 85 1.87 -5.88 13.15
N ALA A 86 1.31 -5.07 14.06
CA ALA A 86 0.85 -5.53 15.36
C ALA A 86 -0.28 -6.55 15.27
N HIS A 87 -1.28 -6.33 14.40
CA HIS A 87 -2.42 -7.22 14.23
C HIS A 87 -2.05 -8.56 13.60
N LEU A 88 -1.13 -8.56 12.63
CA LEU A 88 -0.69 -9.76 11.93
C LEU A 88 0.41 -10.52 12.68
N GLY A 89 0.96 -9.97 13.78
CA GLY A 89 2.11 -10.57 14.47
C GLY A 89 3.35 -10.68 13.58
N VAL A 90 3.48 -9.77 12.60
CA VAL A 90 4.56 -9.79 11.61
C VAL A 90 5.77 -9.06 12.19
N SER A 91 6.96 -9.65 12.13
CA SER A 91 8.18 -8.92 12.49
C SER A 91 8.51 -7.83 11.45
N PRO A 92 9.08 -6.69 11.85
CA PRO A 92 9.45 -5.61 10.93
C PRO A 92 10.34 -6.04 9.76
N GLU A 93 11.20 -7.06 9.92
CA GLU A 93 12.03 -7.59 8.81
C GLU A 93 11.23 -8.18 7.64
N HIS A 94 9.94 -8.47 7.83
CA HIS A 94 9.06 -8.99 6.80
C HIS A 94 8.17 -7.91 6.17
N VAL A 95 8.48 -6.64 6.43
CA VAL A 95 7.80 -5.48 5.85
C VAL A 95 8.60 -4.96 4.65
N TYR A 96 7.97 -4.97 3.49
CA TYR A 96 8.54 -4.39 2.27
C TYR A 96 8.01 -2.98 2.08
N ALA A 97 8.88 -1.98 2.14
CA ALA A 97 8.50 -0.58 2.03
C ALA A 97 9.39 0.16 1.03
N ASP A 98 8.76 0.95 0.17
CA ASP A 98 9.40 2.03 -0.58
C ASP A 98 8.51 3.28 -0.47
N ALA A 99 8.84 4.13 0.50
CA ALA A 99 8.08 5.34 0.78
C ALA A 99 9.03 6.52 0.85
N PHE A 100 8.95 7.40 -0.14
CA PHE A 100 9.55 8.73 -0.07
C PHE A 100 8.72 9.61 0.86
N TYR A 101 9.08 9.62 2.14
CA TYR A 101 8.75 10.75 2.99
C TYR A 101 9.93 11.71 2.93
N PRO A 102 9.78 12.95 2.41
CA PRO A 102 10.70 13.99 2.82
C PRO A 102 10.51 14.10 4.33
N SER A 103 11.50 13.64 5.10
CA SER A 103 11.60 13.92 6.52
C SER A 103 11.69 15.44 6.68
N GLY A 104 10.52 16.07 6.79
CA GLY A 104 10.34 17.45 7.18
C GLY A 104 9.63 17.46 8.52
N ILE A 105 10.38 17.20 9.58
CA ILE A 105 10.11 17.75 10.90
C ILE A 105 11.14 18.85 11.14
#